data_AF-A0A2J6PS77-F1
#
_entry.id   AF-A0A2J6PS77-F1
#
_cell.length_a   1.000
_cell.length_b   1.000
_cell.length_c   1.000
_cell.angle_alpha   90.00
_cell.angle_beta   90.00
_cell.angle_gamma   90.00
#
_symmetry.space_group_name_H-M   'P 1'
#
loop_
_entity.id
_entity.type
_entity.pdbx_description
1 polymer ?
#
loop_
_entity_poly.entity_id
_entity_poly.type
_entity_poly.pdbx_seq_one_letter_code
_entity_poly.pdbx_strand_id
1 'polypeptide(L)'
;GWSKVTGCCAQAALDGWEYVWIDSCCIDKTSSAELSEAINSMFRWYKKAEVCYAYLSDVSSASDDPRNFPSQFSQSKWFTRGWTLQELLAPHYVDFFDQTWTWIGSKGSLNAVISQITGIADLVCYKEASVAQKMSWASYRETTRIEDLSYCLLGLFGVHMPPLYGEGENAFMRLQREIMNTTDDEYD
;
A
#
# COMPACT_ATOMS: atom_id res chain seq x y z
N GLY A 1 5.59 -16.93 0.61
CA GLY A 1 6.55 -16.24 1.49
C GLY A 1 7.92 -16.18 0.85
N TRP A 2 8.62 -17.30 0.79
CA TRP A 2 10.02 -17.36 0.32
C TRP A 2 10.24 -16.81 -1.09
N SER A 3 9.42 -17.19 -2.08
CA SER A 3 9.51 -16.67 -3.47
C SER A 3 9.47 -15.13 -3.54
N LYS A 4 8.62 -14.49 -2.72
CA LYS A 4 8.53 -13.02 -2.65
C LYS A 4 9.85 -12.42 -2.16
N VAL A 5 10.44 -13.00 -1.11
CA VAL A 5 11.69 -12.47 -0.54
C VAL A 5 12.85 -12.67 -1.50
N THR A 6 13.03 -13.89 -2.02
CA THR A 6 14.16 -14.20 -2.92
C THR A 6 14.10 -13.41 -4.22
N GLY A 7 12.93 -13.28 -4.83
CA GLY A 7 12.81 -12.50 -6.06
C GLY A 7 12.93 -11.00 -5.82
N CYS A 8 12.47 -10.48 -4.67
CA CYS A 8 12.69 -9.07 -4.30
C CYS A 8 14.18 -8.76 -4.17
N CYS A 9 14.93 -9.61 -3.45
CA CYS A 9 16.39 -9.44 -3.34
C CYS A 9 17.09 -9.57 -4.69
N ALA A 10 16.68 -10.53 -5.53
CA ALA A 10 17.25 -10.72 -6.85
C ALA A 10 17.00 -9.50 -7.76
N GLN A 11 15.77 -9.01 -7.80
CA GLN A 11 15.41 -7.82 -8.58
C GLN A 11 16.13 -6.58 -8.07
N ALA A 12 16.17 -6.38 -6.75
CA ALA A 12 16.90 -5.27 -6.14
C ALA A 12 18.38 -5.29 -6.52
N ALA A 13 19.03 -6.45 -6.47
CA ALA A 13 20.42 -6.61 -6.88
C ALA A 13 20.63 -6.34 -8.37
N LEU A 14 19.69 -6.74 -9.24
CA LEU A 14 19.72 -6.44 -10.67
C LEU A 14 19.64 -4.93 -10.93
N ASP A 15 18.83 -4.21 -10.16
CA ASP A 15 18.65 -2.76 -10.27
C ASP A 15 19.74 -1.97 -9.52
N GLY A 16 20.67 -2.65 -8.84
CA GLY A 16 21.83 -2.05 -8.17
C GLY A 16 21.61 -1.63 -6.71
N TRP A 17 20.54 -2.10 -6.06
CA TRP A 17 20.23 -1.80 -4.66
C TRP A 17 20.87 -2.83 -3.71
N GLU A 18 21.49 -2.33 -2.64
CA GLU A 18 22.15 -3.18 -1.63
C GLU A 18 21.18 -3.72 -0.56
N TYR A 19 20.10 -2.97 -0.28
CA TYR A 19 19.16 -3.28 0.79
C TYR A 19 17.73 -3.28 0.29
N VAL A 20 16.93 -4.20 0.82
CA VAL A 20 15.48 -4.24 0.64
C VAL A 20 14.78 -4.21 1.99
N TRP A 21 13.64 -3.54 2.04
CA TRP A 21 12.75 -3.57 3.19
C TRP A 21 11.50 -4.38 2.85
N ILE A 22 11.16 -5.36 3.69
CA ILE A 22 9.98 -6.21 3.52
C ILE A 22 9.31 -6.33 4.90
N ASP A 23 8.04 -5.96 5.00
CA ASP A 23 7.26 -5.95 6.25
C ASP A 23 7.33 -7.27 7.04
N SER A 24 7.30 -8.41 6.35
CA SER A 24 7.37 -9.73 6.98
C SER A 24 8.75 -10.12 7.50
N CYS A 25 9.80 -9.39 7.10
CA CYS A 25 11.19 -9.68 7.44
C CYS A 25 11.81 -8.61 8.34
N CYS A 26 11.39 -7.35 8.19
CA CYS A 26 12.02 -6.19 8.78
C CYS A 26 11.24 -5.57 9.93
N ILE A 27 10.08 -6.14 10.29
CA ILE A 27 9.30 -5.72 11.46
C ILE A 27 9.25 -6.89 12.44
N ASP A 28 9.80 -6.70 13.63
CA ASP A 28 9.57 -7.62 14.75
C ASP A 28 8.14 -7.46 15.27
N LYS A 29 7.25 -8.34 14.80
CA LYS A 29 5.85 -8.38 15.22
C LYS A 29 5.67 -8.89 16.65
N THR A 30 6.74 -9.36 17.31
CA THR A 30 6.72 -9.78 18.73
C THR A 30 6.96 -8.61 19.69
N SER A 31 7.60 -7.54 19.21
CA SER A 31 7.80 -6.29 19.92
C SER A 31 6.64 -5.33 19.64
N SER A 32 5.76 -5.09 20.62
CA SER A 32 4.63 -4.17 20.46
C SER A 32 5.07 -2.74 20.20
N ALA A 33 6.21 -2.32 20.77
CA ALA A 33 6.80 -1.01 20.55
C ALA A 33 7.27 -0.85 19.10
N GLU A 34 8.01 -1.83 18.58
CA GLU A 34 8.49 -1.81 17.19
C GLU A 34 7.34 -1.90 16.20
N LEU A 35 6.35 -2.78 16.45
CA LEU A 35 5.16 -2.89 15.61
C LEU A 35 4.37 -1.57 15.56
N SER A 36 4.24 -0.90 16.71
CA SER A 36 3.58 0.42 16.78
C SER A 36 4.35 1.48 15.99
N GLU A 37 5.67 1.53 16.14
CA GLU A 37 6.52 2.44 15.37
C GLU A 37 6.42 2.16 13.87
N ALA A 38 6.45 0.88 13.49
CA ALA A 38 6.38 0.46 12.10
C ALA A 38 5.05 0.83 11.44
N ILE A 39 3.92 0.52 12.08
CA ILE A 39 2.58 0.88 11.58
C ILE A 39 2.47 2.39 11.33
N ASN A 40 3.01 3.20 12.25
CA ASN A 40 3.00 4.66 12.12
C ASN A 40 4.01 5.20 11.10
N SER A 41 5.01 4.41 10.71
CA SER A 41 6.12 4.85 9.85
C SER A 41 6.09 4.28 8.44
N MET A 42 5.36 3.19 8.18
CA MET A 42 5.36 2.45 6.91
C MET A 42 5.13 3.33 5.68
N PHE A 43 4.13 4.21 5.72
CA PHE A 43 3.87 5.12 4.61
C PHE A 43 5.07 6.02 4.30
N ARG A 44 5.75 6.52 5.34
CA ARG A 44 6.95 7.35 5.22
C ARG A 44 8.13 6.55 4.66
N TRP A 45 8.26 5.28 5.05
CA TRP A 45 9.27 4.39 4.50
C TRP A 45 9.04 4.12 3.02
N TYR A 46 7.81 3.77 2.63
CA TYR A 46 7.46 3.63 1.21
C TYR A 46 7.72 4.92 0.42
N LYS A 47 7.35 6.08 0.97
CA LYS A 47 7.60 7.38 0.32
C LYS A 47 9.08 7.70 0.10
N LYS A 48 9.96 7.18 0.96
CA LYS A 48 11.42 7.36 0.87
C LYS A 48 12.11 6.25 0.09
N ALA A 49 11.40 5.20 -0.31
CA ALA A 49 11.97 4.15 -1.14
C ALA A 49 12.24 4.69 -2.55
N GLU A 50 13.40 4.33 -3.10
CA GLU A 50 13.76 4.65 -4.49
C GLU A 50 12.82 3.94 -5.47
N VAL A 51 12.45 2.70 -5.17
CA VAL A 51 11.47 1.92 -5.91
C VAL A 51 10.71 0.97 -4.99
N CYS A 52 9.43 0.75 -5.27
CA CYS A 52 8.63 -0.27 -4.60
C CYS A 52 8.32 -1.41 -5.60
N TYR A 53 8.71 -2.64 -5.26
CA TYR A 53 8.38 -3.81 -6.06
C TYR A 53 7.07 -4.45 -5.55
N ALA A 54 6.01 -4.36 -6.35
CA ALA A 54 4.72 -4.97 -6.07
C ALA A 54 4.66 -6.37 -6.69
N TYR A 55 4.73 -7.41 -5.84
CA TYR A 55 4.65 -8.80 -6.25
C TYR A 55 3.21 -9.34 -6.20
N LEU A 56 2.67 -9.71 -7.36
CA LEU A 56 1.30 -10.18 -7.55
C LEU A 56 1.31 -11.70 -7.72
N SER A 57 1.17 -12.41 -6.61
CA SER A 57 1.26 -13.88 -6.56
C SER A 57 0.15 -14.62 -7.30
N ASP A 58 -0.90 -13.92 -7.69
CA ASP A 58 -2.12 -14.44 -8.34
C ASP A 58 -2.25 -14.00 -9.80
N VAL A 59 -1.19 -13.42 -10.38
CA VAL A 59 -1.15 -12.97 -11.78
C VAL A 59 -0.09 -13.76 -12.54
N SER A 60 -0.44 -14.15 -13.76
CA SER A 60 0.48 -14.69 -14.75
C SER A 60 0.52 -13.77 -15.96
N SER A 61 1.56 -12.95 -16.13
CA SER A 61 1.56 -11.91 -17.19
C SER A 61 1.58 -12.47 -18.63
N ALA A 62 1.92 -13.75 -18.78
CA ALA A 62 1.91 -14.42 -20.06
C ALA A 62 0.50 -14.70 -20.61
N SER A 63 -0.56 -14.57 -19.79
CA SER A 63 -1.92 -14.93 -20.22
C SER A 63 -2.68 -13.84 -20.96
N ASP A 64 -2.40 -12.57 -20.68
CA ASP A 64 -3.17 -11.43 -21.16
C ASP A 64 -2.41 -10.10 -21.01
N ASP A 65 -2.80 -9.09 -21.79
CA ASP A 65 -2.26 -7.73 -21.64
C ASP A 65 -2.84 -7.09 -20.37
N PRO A 66 -2.00 -6.62 -19.41
CA PRO A 66 -2.46 -5.97 -18.18
C PRO A 66 -3.28 -4.69 -18.41
N ARG A 67 -3.23 -4.10 -19.63
CA ARG A 67 -4.04 -2.94 -20.01
C ARG A 67 -5.48 -3.28 -20.38
N ASN A 68 -5.79 -4.54 -20.61
CA ASN A 68 -7.16 -4.97 -20.86
C ASN A 68 -7.98 -4.94 -19.58
N PHE A 69 -9.29 -4.70 -19.72
CA PHE A 69 -10.23 -4.70 -18.61
C PHE A 69 -11.46 -5.57 -18.95
N PRO A 70 -11.72 -6.66 -18.21
CA PRO A 70 -10.89 -7.19 -17.12
C PRO A 70 -9.66 -7.96 -17.63
N SER A 71 -8.56 -7.90 -16.87
CA SER A 71 -7.35 -8.74 -17.01
C SER A 71 -7.05 -9.45 -15.69
N GLN A 72 -6.10 -10.39 -15.65
CA GLN A 72 -5.63 -10.97 -14.38
C GLN A 72 -5.03 -9.89 -13.48
N PHE A 73 -4.29 -8.95 -14.07
CA PHE A 73 -3.76 -7.79 -13.35
C PHE A 73 -4.89 -7.00 -12.67
N SER A 74 -5.95 -6.64 -13.40
CA SER A 74 -7.06 -5.86 -12.85
C SER A 74 -7.90 -6.60 -11.81
N GLN A 75 -7.79 -7.93 -11.76
CA GLN A 75 -8.49 -8.80 -10.82
C GLN A 75 -7.62 -9.27 -9.67
N SER A 76 -6.34 -8.87 -9.61
CA SER A 76 -5.44 -9.30 -8.56
C SER A 76 -5.94 -8.87 -7.18
N LYS A 77 -5.84 -9.79 -6.23
CA LYS A 77 -6.05 -9.54 -4.79
C LYS A 77 -5.13 -8.45 -4.25
N TRP A 78 -4.03 -8.11 -4.94
CA TRP A 78 -3.19 -6.98 -4.53
C TRP A 78 -4.00 -5.68 -4.49
N PHE A 79 -4.95 -5.46 -5.41
CA PHE A 79 -5.78 -4.25 -5.41
C PHE A 79 -6.84 -4.20 -4.31
N THR A 80 -7.20 -5.35 -3.72
CA THR A 80 -8.22 -5.45 -2.68
C THR A 80 -7.65 -5.47 -1.26
N ARG A 81 -6.33 -5.53 -1.07
CA ARG A 81 -5.73 -5.55 0.27
C ARG A 81 -5.59 -4.14 0.85
N GLY A 82 -5.88 -3.93 2.13
CA GLY A 82 -5.78 -2.60 2.77
C GLY A 82 -4.40 -1.95 2.64
N TRP A 83 -3.35 -2.66 3.07
CA TRP A 83 -1.98 -2.16 3.13
C TRP A 83 -1.36 -1.78 1.77
N THR A 84 -1.81 -2.39 0.68
CA THR A 84 -1.27 -2.11 -0.65
C THR A 84 -1.68 -0.73 -1.19
N LEU A 85 -2.63 -0.05 -0.54
CA LEU A 85 -2.95 1.35 -0.86
C LEU A 85 -1.75 2.25 -0.56
N GLN A 86 -1.04 1.99 0.55
CA GLN A 86 0.18 2.73 0.87
C GLN A 86 1.30 2.37 -0.11
N GLU A 87 1.45 1.09 -0.45
CA GLU A 87 2.42 0.61 -1.45
C GLU A 87 2.20 1.26 -2.82
N LEU A 88 0.94 1.57 -3.18
CA LEU A 88 0.61 2.23 -4.44
C LEU A 88 0.92 3.73 -4.43
N LEU A 89 0.45 4.43 -3.39
CA LEU A 89 0.41 5.89 -3.35
C LEU A 89 1.69 6.53 -2.81
N ALA A 90 2.26 5.96 -1.75
CA ALA A 90 3.37 6.58 -1.05
C ALA A 90 4.67 6.67 -1.88
N PRO A 91 5.18 5.59 -2.51
CA PRO A 91 6.42 5.64 -3.27
C PRO A 91 6.24 6.39 -4.59
N HIS A 92 7.30 7.03 -5.07
CA HIS A 92 7.25 7.70 -6.38
C HIS A 92 7.18 6.67 -7.52
N TYR A 93 8.02 5.63 -7.46
CA TYR A 93 8.08 4.54 -8.44
C TYR A 93 7.54 3.23 -7.85
N VAL A 94 6.68 2.55 -8.61
CA VAL A 94 6.22 1.18 -8.30
C VAL A 94 6.35 0.36 -9.57
N ASP A 95 7.00 -0.79 -9.47
CA ASP A 95 7.05 -1.79 -10.53
C ASP A 95 6.29 -3.05 -10.11
N PHE A 96 5.42 -3.50 -11.01
CA PHE A 96 4.57 -4.66 -10.79
C PHE A 96 5.21 -5.90 -11.40
N PHE A 97 5.26 -6.97 -10.61
CA PHE A 97 5.81 -8.26 -11.00
C PHE A 97 4.76 -9.35 -10.78
N ASP A 98 4.72 -10.31 -11.70
CA ASP A 98 3.79 -11.43 -11.63
C ASP A 98 4.29 -12.53 -10.68
N GLN A 99 3.56 -13.65 -10.58
CA GLN A 99 3.90 -14.77 -9.71
C GLN A 99 5.27 -15.43 -10.00
N THR A 100 5.86 -15.15 -11.16
CA THR A 100 7.16 -15.66 -11.61
C THR A 100 8.28 -14.63 -11.54
N TRP A 101 8.00 -13.44 -10.97
CA TRP A 101 8.91 -12.28 -11.01
C TRP A 101 9.15 -11.76 -12.43
N THR A 102 8.19 -11.95 -13.34
CA THR A 102 8.20 -11.29 -14.65
C THR A 102 7.62 -9.89 -14.52
N TRP A 103 8.33 -8.87 -15.03
CA TRP A 103 7.86 -7.48 -15.01
C TRP A 103 6.60 -7.32 -15.85
N ILE A 104 5.57 -6.73 -15.24
CA ILE A 104 4.25 -6.46 -15.86
C ILE A 104 4.22 -5.04 -16.42
N GLY A 105 4.73 -4.09 -15.65
CA GLY A 105 4.62 -2.66 -15.93
C GLY A 105 4.91 -1.83 -14.69
N SER A 106 5.03 -0.51 -14.87
CA SER A 106 5.18 0.43 -13.78
C SER A 106 3.87 1.13 -13.46
N LYS A 107 3.77 1.74 -12.28
CA LYS A 107 2.65 2.63 -11.92
C LYS A 107 2.38 3.71 -12.97
N GLY A 108 3.45 4.23 -13.59
CA GLY A 108 3.33 5.19 -14.69
C GLY A 108 2.78 4.57 -15.97
N SER A 109 3.33 3.42 -16.40
CA SER A 109 2.92 2.79 -17.67
C SER A 109 1.52 2.16 -17.61
N LEU A 110 1.04 1.84 -16.42
CA LEU A 110 -0.28 1.25 -16.15
C LEU A 110 -1.25 2.23 -15.48
N ASN A 111 -0.95 3.54 -15.50
CA ASN A 111 -1.75 4.56 -14.81
C ASN A 111 -3.25 4.45 -15.12
N ALA A 112 -3.62 4.41 -16.40
CA ALA A 112 -5.02 4.39 -16.82
C ALA A 112 -5.80 3.17 -16.26
N VAL A 113 -5.20 1.97 -16.32
CA VAL A 113 -5.85 0.76 -15.80
C VAL A 113 -5.87 0.74 -14.28
N ILE A 114 -4.81 1.22 -13.61
CA ILE A 114 -4.79 1.36 -12.13
C ILE A 114 -5.87 2.34 -11.67
N SER A 115 -6.02 3.48 -12.35
CA SER A 115 -7.08 4.46 -12.06
C SER A 115 -8.47 3.85 -12.25
N GLN A 116 -8.66 3.04 -13.29
CA GLN A 116 -9.92 2.32 -13.51
C GLN A 116 -10.22 1.29 -12.40
N ILE A 117 -9.22 0.58 -11.89
CA ILE A 117 -9.38 -0.41 -10.81
C ILE A 117 -9.67 0.26 -9.46
N THR A 118 -8.92 1.32 -9.16
CA THR A 118 -8.86 1.90 -7.80
C THR A 118 -9.78 3.09 -7.60
N GLY A 119 -10.28 3.71 -8.67
CA GLY A 119 -11.00 4.97 -8.62
C GLY A 119 -10.13 6.19 -8.32
N ILE A 120 -8.80 6.03 -8.31
CA ILE A 120 -7.84 7.10 -8.03
C ILE A 120 -7.44 7.76 -9.34
N ALA A 121 -7.99 8.94 -9.62
CA ALA A 121 -7.73 9.66 -10.87
C ALA A 121 -6.28 10.15 -10.99
N ASP A 122 -5.68 10.60 -9.88
CA ASP A 122 -4.31 11.08 -9.85
C ASP A 122 -3.49 10.33 -8.79
N LEU A 123 -2.65 9.40 -9.25
CA LEU A 123 -1.77 8.59 -8.42
C LEU A 123 -0.53 9.37 -7.91
N VAL A 124 -0.30 10.60 -8.40
CA VAL A 124 0.84 11.45 -8.04
C VAL A 124 0.41 12.55 -7.06
N CYS A 125 -0.68 13.27 -7.37
CA CYS A 125 -1.22 14.36 -6.57
C CYS A 125 -2.29 13.91 -5.56
N TYR A 126 -2.20 12.66 -5.09
CA TYR A 126 -3.17 12.05 -4.14
C TYR A 126 -3.36 12.85 -2.83
N LYS A 127 -2.41 13.73 -2.47
CA LYS A 127 -2.48 14.55 -1.25
C LYS A 127 -3.57 15.61 -1.32
N GLU A 128 -3.84 16.15 -2.51
CA GLU A 128 -4.84 17.19 -2.76
C GLU A 128 -6.28 16.66 -2.69
N ALA A 129 -6.44 15.34 -2.67
CA ALA A 129 -7.74 14.72 -2.53
C ALA A 129 -8.33 14.97 -1.13
N SER A 130 -9.64 15.22 -1.12
CA SER A 130 -10.42 15.38 0.10
C SER A 130 -10.38 14.13 0.98
N VAL A 131 -10.72 14.30 2.26
CA VAL A 131 -10.87 13.17 3.20
C VAL A 131 -11.84 12.12 2.65
N ALA A 132 -12.97 12.55 2.09
CA ALA A 132 -13.98 11.65 1.52
C ALA A 132 -13.43 10.84 0.33
N GLN A 133 -12.64 11.46 -0.55
CA GLN A 133 -12.00 10.74 -1.66
C GLN A 133 -10.99 9.71 -1.12
N LYS A 134 -10.12 10.10 -0.19
CA LYS A 134 -9.14 9.18 0.44
C LYS A 134 -9.83 7.99 1.12
N MET A 135 -10.95 8.23 1.82
CA MET A 135 -11.77 7.16 2.41
C MET A 135 -12.38 6.24 1.34
N SER A 136 -12.86 6.80 0.22
CA SER A 136 -13.42 6.00 -0.87
C SER A 136 -12.41 5.05 -1.50
N TRP A 137 -11.12 5.40 -1.54
CA TRP A 137 -10.06 4.53 -2.06
C TRP A 137 -9.80 3.30 -1.20
N ALA A 138 -10.24 3.34 0.06
CA ALA A 138 -10.14 2.25 1.02
C ALA A 138 -11.43 1.42 1.11
N SER A 139 -12.56 1.87 0.58
CA SER A 139 -13.88 1.29 0.87
C SER A 139 -14.07 -0.14 0.37
N TYR A 140 -13.36 -0.53 -0.69
CA TYR A 140 -13.41 -1.89 -1.25
C TYR A 140 -12.21 -2.74 -0.83
N ARG A 141 -11.38 -2.24 0.09
CA ARG A 141 -10.20 -2.93 0.56
C ARG A 141 -10.52 -3.73 1.81
N GLU A 142 -9.84 -4.86 1.95
CA GLU A 142 -10.01 -5.84 3.00
C GLU A 142 -8.69 -6.06 3.74
N THR A 143 -8.80 -6.36 5.03
CA THR A 143 -7.68 -6.73 5.90
C THR A 143 -8.03 -7.95 6.72
N THR A 144 -7.01 -8.68 7.16
CA THR A 144 -7.22 -9.88 8.00
C THR A 144 -7.69 -9.51 9.40
N ARG A 145 -7.15 -8.43 9.97
CA ARG A 145 -7.62 -7.84 11.22
C ARG A 145 -8.41 -6.60 10.90
N ILE A 146 -9.59 -6.44 11.50
CA ILE A 146 -10.48 -5.32 11.21
C ILE A 146 -9.82 -3.97 11.53
N GLU A 147 -8.99 -3.91 12.57
CA GLU A 147 -8.27 -2.69 12.97
C GLU A 147 -7.26 -2.23 11.91
N ASP A 148 -6.74 -3.15 11.10
CA ASP A 148 -5.79 -2.81 10.03
C ASP A 148 -6.45 -1.98 8.92
N LEU A 149 -7.79 -1.99 8.77
CA LEU A 149 -8.48 -1.05 7.87
C LEU A 149 -8.20 0.40 8.26
N SER A 150 -8.03 0.66 9.56
CA SER A 150 -7.69 1.98 10.09
C SER A 150 -6.20 2.23 10.04
N TYR A 151 -5.40 1.25 10.49
CA TYR A 151 -3.95 1.41 10.60
C TYR A 151 -3.27 1.55 9.23
N CYS A 152 -3.81 0.93 8.19
CA CYS A 152 -3.30 1.09 6.83
C CYS A 152 -3.62 2.47 6.22
N LEU A 153 -4.34 3.36 6.92
CA LEU A 153 -4.67 4.71 6.44
C LEU A 153 -3.92 5.82 7.18
N LEU A 154 -3.24 5.51 8.29
CA LEU A 154 -2.59 6.53 9.14
C LEU A 154 -1.68 7.47 8.34
N GLY A 155 -0.76 6.90 7.56
CA GLY A 155 0.17 7.70 6.78
C GLY A 155 -0.44 8.42 5.58
N LEU A 156 -1.58 7.93 5.04
CA LEU A 156 -2.32 8.63 3.98
C LEU A 156 -2.98 9.91 4.51
N PHE A 157 -3.47 9.87 5.74
CA PHE A 157 -4.05 11.01 6.44
C PHE A 157 -3.04 11.83 7.24
N GLY A 158 -1.79 11.38 7.35
CA GLY A 158 -0.76 12.08 8.11
C GLY A 158 -0.99 12.06 9.63
N VAL A 159 -1.76 11.09 10.13
CA VAL A 159 -2.11 10.96 11.55
C VAL A 159 -1.26 9.89 12.23
N HIS A 160 -1.19 9.98 13.56
CA HIS A 160 -0.50 9.00 14.40
C HIS A 160 -1.40 8.50 15.51
N MET A 161 -1.48 7.18 15.70
CA MET A 161 -2.18 6.58 16.81
C MET A 161 -1.54 5.23 17.19
N PRO A 162 -1.46 4.88 18.49
CA PRO A 162 -1.00 3.56 18.90
C PRO A 162 -1.97 2.46 18.43
N PRO A 163 -1.49 1.39 17.78
CA PRO A 163 -2.34 0.26 17.39
C PRO A 163 -2.75 -0.53 18.64
N LEU A 164 -4.06 -0.74 18.81
CA LEU A 164 -4.65 -1.55 19.86
C LEU A 164 -5.43 -2.72 19.22
N TYR A 165 -4.74 -3.85 19.00
CA TYR A 165 -5.42 -5.04 18.47
C TYR A 165 -6.36 -5.65 19.50
N GLY A 166 -7.58 -5.98 19.07
CA GLY A 166 -8.69 -6.43 19.91
C GLY A 166 -9.74 -5.35 20.18
N GLU A 167 -9.53 -4.11 19.73
CA GLU A 167 -10.52 -3.03 19.87
C GLU A 167 -11.63 -3.06 18.80
N GLY A 168 -11.45 -3.84 17.73
CA GLY A 168 -12.43 -3.99 16.68
C GLY A 168 -12.69 -2.70 15.90
N GLU A 169 -13.97 -2.39 15.64
CA GLU A 169 -14.39 -1.18 14.90
C GLU A 169 -14.01 0.13 15.61
N ASN A 170 -13.69 0.09 16.90
CA ASN A 170 -13.23 1.29 17.64
C ASN A 170 -11.94 1.88 17.06
N ALA A 171 -11.11 1.07 16.40
CA ALA A 171 -9.91 1.56 15.70
C ALA A 171 -10.29 2.59 14.62
N PHE A 172 -11.40 2.38 13.91
CA PHE A 172 -11.89 3.30 12.88
C PHE A 172 -12.45 4.59 13.49
N MET A 173 -13.18 4.49 14.60
CA MET A 173 -13.66 5.67 15.33
C MET A 173 -12.50 6.55 15.83
N ARG A 174 -11.41 5.93 16.30
CA ARG A 174 -10.19 6.64 16.69
C ARG A 174 -9.52 7.31 15.49
N LEU A 175 -9.38 6.60 14.36
CA LEU A 175 -8.86 7.17 13.12
C LEU A 175 -9.65 8.43 12.71
N GLN A 176 -10.97 8.36 12.70
CA GLN A 176 -11.82 9.51 12.36
C GLN A 176 -11.57 10.71 13.28
N ARG A 177 -11.39 10.46 14.60
CA ARG A 177 -11.08 11.51 15.56
C ARG A 177 -9.74 12.19 15.28
N GLU A 178 -8.69 11.40 14.99
CA GLU A 178 -7.38 11.96 14.65
C GLU A 178 -7.42 12.79 13.36
N ILE A 179 -8.20 12.34 12.36
CA ILE A 179 -8.39 13.08 11.11
C ILE A 179 -9.09 14.43 11.38
N MET A 180 -10.17 14.45 12.17
CA MET A 180 -10.88 15.68 12.50
C MET A 180 -10.00 16.69 13.23
N ASN A 181 -9.23 16.23 14.23
CA ASN A 181 -8.32 17.09 14.98
C ASN A 181 -7.26 17.72 14.07
N THR A 182 -6.72 16.97 13.12
CA THR A 182 -5.68 17.47 12.20
C THR A 182 -6.25 18.47 11.19
N THR A 183 -7.51 18.28 10.75
CA THR A 183 -8.14 19.21 9.81
C THR A 183 -8.56 20.52 10.46
N ASP A 184 -8.92 20.53 11.75
CA ASP A 184 -9.28 21.76 12.46
C ASP A 184 -8.06 22.67 12.68
N ASP A 185 -6.88 22.09 12.91
CA ASP A 185 -5.61 22.82 13.08
C ASP A 185 -5.06 23.44 11.77
N GLU A 186 -5.57 23.05 10.59
CA GLU A 186 -5.19 23.66 9.30
C GLU A 186 -5.91 24.99 9.01
N TYR A 187 -6.89 25.39 9.85
CA TYR A 187 -7.70 26.60 9.67
C TYR A 187 -7.48 27.70 10.72
N ASP A 188 -6.48 27.58 11.60
CA ASP A 188 -6.05 28.63 12.56
C ASP A 188 -4.73 29.33 12.16
#